data_AF-A0A9N9YSM9-F1
#
_entry.id   AF-A0A9N9YSM9-F1
#
_cell.length_a   1.000
_cell.length_b   1.000
_cell.length_c   1.000
_cell.angle_alpha   90.00
_cell.angle_beta   90.00
_cell.angle_gamma   90.00
#
_symmetry.space_group_name_H-M   'P 1'
#
loop_
_entity.id
_entity.type
_entity.pdbx_description
1 polymer ?
#
loop_
_entity_poly.entity_id
_entity_poly.type
_entity_poly.pdbx_seq_one_letter_code
_entity_poly.pdbx_strand_id
1 'polypeptide(L)'
;MDVYSTIKFVKRDKSNENEKLFQLMYLDHDGNDQSNTPFTSAETLVHDIRPKKSSLSFDKEGFVVLDLDSQMQPEDFYDRNKVKTIFGTQLRDALKKLTGARCVYFHETVIRERGAAFNSSDDGLMMKANNSPYEQPVQVAHVDYTADQLRYIVQELTGEELDDDIHLQAFNVWKPLRGPLKDWPLACCDASTADLETDFHKMDSVFADGFIEGYIMGYSANQKWCYLSDQTPNELLVFNIADSHNTFRPVPHCAFFNPNCPEDEERRQSIEFRCIAVY
;
A
#
# COMPACT_ATOMS: atom_id res chain seq x y z
N MET A 1 5.58 19.95 5.85
CA MET A 1 6.50 20.63 4.91
C MET A 1 7.02 19.58 3.93
N ASP A 2 7.25 19.92 2.67
CA ASP A 2 7.85 18.99 1.71
C ASP A 2 9.23 18.52 2.21
N VAL A 3 9.60 17.27 1.88
CA VAL A 3 10.87 16.66 2.31
C VAL A 3 11.51 15.89 1.16
N TYR A 4 12.84 15.86 1.12
CA TYR A 4 13.55 14.92 0.26
C TYR A 4 13.82 13.63 1.03
N SER A 5 13.54 12.50 0.40
CA SER A 5 13.85 11.16 0.93
C SER A 5 14.28 10.24 -0.19
N THR A 6 15.06 9.22 0.15
CA THR A 6 15.34 8.11 -0.75
C THR A 6 14.11 7.19 -0.83
N ILE A 7 13.66 6.89 -2.05
CA ILE A 7 12.64 5.87 -2.34
C ILE A 7 13.28 4.77 -3.20
N LYS A 8 12.88 3.51 -2.97
CA LYS A 8 13.34 2.35 -3.74
C LYS A 8 12.40 2.04 -4.89
N PHE A 9 12.98 1.81 -6.07
CA PHE A 9 12.30 1.56 -7.33
C PHE A 9 12.90 0.31 -7.98
N VAL A 10 12.20 -0.29 -8.94
CA VAL A 10 12.83 -1.28 -9.82
C VAL A 10 13.77 -0.58 -10.79
N LYS A 11 14.93 -1.19 -11.03
CA LYS A 11 15.85 -0.77 -12.06
C LYS A 11 15.29 -1.22 -13.41
N ARG A 12 15.13 -0.27 -14.34
CA ARG A 12 14.83 -0.58 -15.75
C ARG A 12 16.05 -1.24 -16.38
N ASP A 13 16.13 -2.56 -16.30
CA ASP A 13 17.19 -3.33 -16.95
C ASP A 13 16.65 -4.06 -18.18
N LYS A 14 17.30 -3.82 -19.33
CA LYS A 14 16.92 -4.45 -20.59
C LYS A 14 17.23 -5.95 -20.63
N SER A 15 18.11 -6.42 -19.74
CA SER A 15 18.49 -7.84 -19.69
C SER A 15 17.33 -8.77 -19.35
N ASN A 16 16.30 -8.26 -18.68
CA ASN A 16 15.19 -9.05 -18.15
C ASN A 16 13.88 -8.79 -18.92
N GLU A 17 13.91 -8.17 -20.11
CA GLU A 17 12.69 -7.81 -20.87
C GLU A 17 11.81 -9.02 -21.23
N ASN A 18 12.37 -10.24 -21.24
CA ASN A 18 11.65 -11.48 -21.57
C ASN A 18 11.26 -12.34 -20.36
N GLU A 19 11.65 -11.95 -19.14
CA GLU A 19 11.34 -12.69 -17.91
C GLU A 19 10.47 -11.85 -17.00
N LYS A 20 9.37 -12.44 -16.52
CA LYS A 20 8.52 -11.77 -15.55
C LYS A 20 9.29 -11.61 -14.23
N LEU A 21 9.14 -10.43 -13.63
CA LEU A 21 9.75 -10.15 -12.33
C LEU A 21 9.06 -10.98 -11.24
N PHE A 22 9.83 -11.50 -10.29
CA PHE A 22 9.29 -12.21 -9.14
C PHE A 22 10.11 -11.96 -7.87
N GLN A 23 9.47 -12.22 -6.73
CA GLN A 23 10.10 -12.38 -5.43
C GLN A 23 9.43 -13.55 -4.70
N LEU A 24 10.24 -14.47 -4.18
CA LEU A 24 9.77 -15.53 -3.30
C LEU A 24 9.50 -14.96 -1.90
N MET A 25 8.33 -15.29 -1.35
CA MET A 25 7.85 -14.85 -0.03
C MET A 25 8.11 -15.91 1.05
N TYR A 26 8.86 -16.96 0.72
CA TYR A 26 9.31 -18.02 1.60
C TYR A 26 10.80 -18.30 1.34
N LEU A 27 11.47 -18.93 2.30
CA LEU A 27 12.85 -19.37 2.11
C LEU A 27 12.85 -20.63 1.25
N ASP A 28 13.46 -20.53 0.08
CA ASP A 28 13.72 -21.69 -0.75
C ASP A 28 15.02 -22.38 -0.32
N HIS A 29 14.95 -23.68 -0.10
CA HIS A 29 16.10 -24.51 0.29
C HIS A 29 16.69 -25.28 -0.91
N ASP A 30 16.07 -25.18 -2.09
CA ASP A 30 16.49 -25.87 -3.31
C ASP A 30 17.52 -25.07 -4.13
N GLY A 31 17.92 -23.90 -3.65
CA GLY A 31 19.00 -23.08 -4.23
C GLY A 31 18.57 -22.20 -5.40
N ASN A 32 17.26 -21.97 -5.59
CA ASN A 32 16.79 -20.97 -6.55
C ASN A 32 17.04 -19.54 -6.02
N ASP A 33 17.13 -18.59 -6.94
CA ASP A 33 17.23 -17.18 -6.58
C ASP A 33 15.96 -16.72 -5.86
N GLN A 34 16.13 -16.01 -4.74
CA GLN A 34 15.01 -15.46 -3.97
C GLN A 34 14.20 -14.43 -4.77
N SER A 35 14.81 -13.79 -5.77
CA SER A 35 14.18 -12.82 -6.66
C SER A 35 15.06 -12.56 -7.88
N ASN A 36 14.44 -12.30 -9.04
CA ASN A 36 15.12 -11.75 -10.22
C ASN A 36 14.90 -10.24 -10.39
N THR A 37 14.36 -9.55 -9.38
CA THR A 37 13.95 -8.14 -9.45
C THR A 37 15.08 -7.20 -9.02
N PRO A 38 15.70 -6.44 -9.94
CA PRO A 38 16.76 -5.52 -9.58
C PRO A 38 16.18 -4.22 -9.02
N PHE A 39 16.67 -3.75 -7.87
CA PHE A 39 16.26 -2.48 -7.28
C PHE A 39 17.29 -1.36 -7.46
N THR A 40 16.81 -0.12 -7.49
CA THR A 40 17.60 1.11 -7.43
C THR A 40 16.96 2.08 -6.44
N SER A 41 17.70 3.11 -6.05
CA SER A 41 17.24 4.15 -5.14
C SER A 41 17.32 5.51 -5.82
N ALA A 42 16.34 6.37 -5.59
CA ALA A 42 16.34 7.74 -6.09
C ALA A 42 15.98 8.73 -4.97
N GLU A 43 16.72 9.83 -4.90
CA GLU A 43 16.34 10.97 -4.07
C GLU A 43 15.09 11.62 -4.66
N THR A 44 14.02 11.65 -3.87
CA THR A 44 12.68 12.01 -4.32
C THR A 44 12.09 13.07 -3.40
N LEU A 45 11.53 14.12 -3.99
CA LEU A 45 10.74 15.11 -3.25
C LEU A 45 9.37 14.50 -2.91
N VAL A 46 9.06 14.44 -1.62
CA VAL A 46 7.77 13.97 -1.10
C VAL A 46 7.01 15.19 -0.58
N HIS A 47 5.92 15.53 -1.26
CA HIS A 47 5.12 16.71 -1.00
C HIS A 47 4.16 16.50 0.17
N ASP A 48 4.11 17.48 1.08
CA ASP A 48 3.16 17.43 2.19
C ASP A 48 1.77 17.87 1.73
N ILE A 49 0.82 16.94 1.76
CA ILE A 49 -0.57 17.17 1.34
C ILE A 49 -1.45 17.76 2.44
N ARG A 50 -0.94 17.95 3.66
CA ARG A 50 -1.69 18.54 4.78
C ARG A 50 -2.51 19.79 4.40
N PRO A 51 -1.98 20.76 3.63
CA PRO A 51 -2.76 21.95 3.20
C PRO A 51 -3.80 21.67 2.11
N LYS A 52 -3.68 20.54 1.39
CA LYS A 52 -4.53 20.14 0.26
C LYS A 52 -5.45 18.97 0.60
N LYS A 53 -5.48 18.52 1.86
CA LYS A 53 -6.22 17.34 2.33
C LYS A 53 -7.64 17.25 1.78
N SER A 54 -8.38 18.36 1.79
CA SER A 54 -9.80 18.41 1.38
C SER A 54 -10.02 18.54 -0.14
N SER A 55 -8.97 18.72 -0.94
CA SER A 55 -9.09 18.86 -2.41
C SER A 55 -8.71 17.60 -3.18
N LEU A 56 -8.27 16.54 -2.49
CA LEU A 56 -7.86 15.28 -3.09
C LEU A 56 -9.09 14.46 -3.53
N SER A 57 -8.93 13.67 -4.57
CA SER A 57 -9.98 12.80 -5.11
C SER A 57 -9.42 11.51 -5.71
N PHE A 58 -10.24 10.45 -5.75
CA PHE A 58 -9.88 9.23 -6.48
C PHE A 58 -9.75 9.47 -7.99
N ASP A 59 -10.61 10.30 -8.57
CA ASP A 59 -10.64 10.52 -10.02
C ASP A 59 -9.34 11.14 -10.56
N LYS A 60 -8.69 11.97 -9.73
CA LYS A 60 -7.48 12.68 -10.13
C LYS A 60 -6.23 12.05 -9.50
N GLU A 61 -6.08 12.18 -8.20
CA GLU A 61 -4.86 11.72 -7.52
C GLU A 61 -4.86 10.19 -7.26
N GLY A 62 -6.02 9.55 -7.31
CA GLY A 62 -6.19 8.12 -6.97
C GLY A 62 -6.34 7.86 -5.47
N PHE A 63 -6.20 8.90 -4.64
CA PHE A 63 -6.26 8.78 -3.18
C PHE A 63 -6.93 10.00 -2.51
N VAL A 64 -7.41 9.78 -1.30
CA VAL A 64 -8.02 10.80 -0.43
C VAL A 64 -7.60 10.59 1.03
N VAL A 65 -7.87 11.59 1.87
CA VAL A 65 -7.80 11.45 3.33
C VAL A 65 -9.20 11.53 3.90
N LEU A 66 -9.64 10.47 4.55
CA LEU A 66 -10.91 10.37 5.26
C LEU A 66 -10.69 10.60 6.75
N ASP A 67 -11.52 11.43 7.38
CA ASP A 67 -11.58 11.56 8.84
C ASP A 67 -12.59 10.55 9.40
N LEU A 68 -12.13 9.65 10.26
CA LEU A 68 -12.97 8.69 10.97
C LEU A 68 -12.54 8.59 12.43
N ASP A 69 -13.34 9.17 13.30
CA ASP A 69 -13.18 9.03 14.75
C ASP A 69 -13.94 7.79 15.24
N SER A 70 -13.19 6.69 15.39
CA SER A 70 -13.76 5.41 15.81
C SER A 70 -13.98 5.26 17.31
N GLN A 71 -13.43 6.18 18.12
CA GLN A 71 -13.30 6.09 19.58
C GLN A 71 -12.49 4.87 20.08
N MET A 72 -11.93 4.04 19.19
CA MET A 72 -11.09 2.90 19.56
C MET A 72 -9.69 3.35 19.97
N GLN A 73 -9.14 2.66 20.96
CA GLN A 73 -7.76 2.86 21.41
C GLN A 73 -6.78 2.05 20.54
N PRO A 74 -5.49 2.41 20.50
CA PRO A 74 -4.48 1.69 19.72
C PRO A 74 -4.46 0.18 19.99
N GLU A 75 -4.60 -0.22 21.26
CA GLU A 75 -4.58 -1.61 21.70
C GLU A 75 -5.79 -2.40 21.20
N ASP A 76 -6.93 -1.75 20.93
CA ASP A 76 -8.13 -2.42 20.44
C ASP A 76 -7.96 -2.94 19.01
N PHE A 77 -7.01 -2.39 18.23
CA PHE A 77 -6.73 -2.85 16.86
C PHE A 77 -6.05 -4.22 16.80
N TYR A 78 -5.56 -4.72 17.94
CA TYR A 78 -5.01 -6.08 18.06
C TYR A 78 -6.09 -7.12 18.42
N ASP A 79 -7.30 -6.68 18.78
CA ASP A 79 -8.47 -7.54 18.98
C ASP A 79 -9.28 -7.62 17.68
N ARG A 80 -9.15 -8.75 16.98
CA ARG A 80 -9.86 -9.01 15.72
C ARG A 80 -11.38 -8.85 15.83
N ASN A 81 -11.99 -9.16 16.97
CA ASN A 81 -13.43 -9.03 17.16
C ASN A 81 -13.84 -7.56 17.28
N LYS A 82 -13.07 -6.74 18.01
CA LYS A 82 -13.32 -5.29 18.08
C LYS A 82 -13.10 -4.63 16.73
N VAL A 83 -12.01 -4.95 16.04
CA VAL A 83 -11.75 -4.45 14.69
C VAL A 83 -12.91 -4.79 13.76
N LYS A 84 -13.39 -6.03 13.77
CA LYS A 84 -14.49 -6.45 12.89
C LYS A 84 -15.82 -5.78 13.23
N THR A 85 -16.18 -5.72 14.51
CA THR A 85 -17.55 -5.34 14.93
C THR A 85 -17.72 -3.84 15.16
N ILE A 86 -16.65 -3.14 15.56
CA ILE A 86 -16.66 -1.69 15.84
C ILE A 86 -16.08 -0.94 14.64
N PHE A 87 -14.75 -1.02 14.43
CA PHE A 87 -14.07 -0.26 13.39
C PHE A 87 -14.56 -0.60 11.99
N GLY A 88 -14.63 -1.90 11.68
CA GLY A 88 -15.01 -2.40 10.36
C GLY A 88 -16.44 -2.05 9.98
N THR A 89 -17.35 -1.92 10.96
CA THR A 89 -18.72 -1.43 10.71
C THR A 89 -18.69 0.05 10.31
N GLN A 90 -18.05 0.89 11.12
CA GLN A 90 -17.93 2.33 10.85
C GLN A 90 -17.19 2.62 9.55
N LEU A 91 -16.08 1.91 9.32
CA LEU A 91 -15.26 2.05 8.13
C LEU A 91 -16.04 1.63 6.88
N ARG A 92 -16.77 0.52 6.91
CA ARG A 92 -17.58 0.07 5.76
C ARG A 92 -18.62 1.13 5.38
N ASP A 93 -19.30 1.72 6.34
CA ASP A 93 -20.30 2.76 6.08
C ASP A 93 -19.65 4.01 5.46
N ALA A 94 -18.50 4.43 5.99
CA ALA A 94 -17.77 5.57 5.46
C ALA A 94 -17.24 5.30 4.04
N LEU A 95 -16.71 4.10 3.77
CA LEU A 95 -16.22 3.71 2.46
C LEU A 95 -17.34 3.62 1.43
N LYS A 96 -18.49 3.02 1.76
CA LYS A 96 -19.66 2.98 0.88
C LYS A 96 -20.14 4.38 0.51
N LYS A 97 -20.13 5.32 1.47
CA LYS A 97 -20.47 6.72 1.22
C LYS A 97 -19.44 7.41 0.33
N LEU A 98 -18.16 7.11 0.54
CA LEU A 98 -17.04 7.69 -0.21
C LEU A 98 -17.03 7.22 -1.66
N THR A 99 -17.21 5.92 -1.89
CA THR A 99 -17.07 5.32 -3.21
C THR A 99 -18.38 5.24 -3.97
N GLY A 100 -19.52 5.20 -3.28
CA GLY A 100 -20.83 4.91 -3.89
C GLY A 100 -21.07 3.41 -4.14
N ALA A 101 -20.14 2.54 -3.73
CA ALA A 101 -20.24 1.10 -3.96
C ALA A 101 -21.44 0.48 -3.25
N ARG A 102 -22.07 -0.50 -3.90
CA ARG A 102 -23.15 -1.32 -3.33
C ARG A 102 -22.66 -2.09 -2.12
N CYS A 103 -21.49 -2.72 -2.24
CA CYS A 103 -20.86 -3.54 -1.22
C CYS A 103 -19.37 -3.19 -1.07
N VAL A 104 -18.86 -3.30 0.16
CA VAL A 104 -17.43 -3.20 0.47
C VAL A 104 -17.06 -4.35 1.40
N TYR A 105 -16.09 -5.16 0.97
CA TYR A 105 -15.56 -6.32 1.68
C TYR A 105 -14.13 -6.03 2.15
N PHE A 106 -13.79 -6.49 3.34
CA PHE A 106 -12.42 -6.47 3.84
C PHE A 106 -11.77 -7.80 3.48
N HIS A 107 -10.89 -7.78 2.48
CA HIS A 107 -10.16 -8.96 2.03
C HIS A 107 -9.05 -9.30 3.02
N GLU A 108 -8.24 -8.30 3.40
CA GLU A 108 -7.11 -8.48 4.30
C GLU A 108 -7.04 -7.35 5.33
N THR A 109 -6.39 -7.65 6.46
CA THR A 109 -6.08 -6.68 7.49
C THR A 109 -4.66 -6.93 7.99
N VAL A 110 -3.76 -5.99 7.72
CA VAL A 110 -2.33 -6.13 8.00
C VAL A 110 -1.91 -5.12 9.04
N ILE A 111 -1.33 -5.60 10.14
CA ILE A 111 -0.67 -4.74 11.13
C ILE A 111 0.82 -4.76 10.82
N ARG A 112 1.40 -3.56 10.70
CA ARG A 112 2.84 -3.36 10.52
C ARG A 112 3.43 -2.63 11.71
N GLU A 113 4.53 -3.15 12.24
CA GLU A 113 5.29 -2.54 13.35
C GLU A 113 6.77 -2.44 12.97
N ARG A 114 7.32 -1.22 13.03
CA ARG A 114 8.73 -1.03 12.72
C ARG A 114 9.61 -1.59 13.82
N GLY A 115 10.48 -2.53 13.44
CA GLY A 115 11.49 -3.12 14.32
C GLY A 115 12.64 -2.17 14.63
N ALA A 116 13.35 -2.44 15.72
CA ALA A 116 14.51 -1.63 16.13
C ALA A 116 15.65 -1.61 15.11
N ALA A 117 15.86 -2.72 14.40
CA ALA A 117 16.90 -2.85 13.39
C ALA A 117 16.50 -2.31 12.01
N PHE A 118 15.22 -1.98 11.80
CA PHE A 118 14.72 -1.54 10.50
C PHE A 118 15.31 -0.19 10.10
N ASN A 119 15.90 -0.13 8.91
CA ASN A 119 16.60 1.03 8.41
C ASN A 119 16.52 1.14 6.87
N SER A 120 16.96 2.26 6.30
CA SER A 120 16.89 2.53 4.86
C SER A 120 17.78 1.63 3.99
N SER A 121 18.76 0.93 4.58
CA SER A 121 19.64 0.01 3.88
C SER A 121 19.09 -1.42 3.78
N ASP A 122 18.01 -1.76 4.48
CA ASP A 122 17.37 -3.07 4.36
C ASP A 122 16.89 -3.28 2.93
N ASP A 123 17.25 -4.40 2.31
CA ASP A 123 16.94 -4.76 0.91
C ASP A 123 15.44 -4.78 0.55
N GLY A 124 14.56 -4.59 1.54
CA GLY A 124 13.11 -4.60 1.38
C GLY A 124 12.53 -6.03 1.33
N LEU A 125 13.38 -7.05 1.44
CA LEU A 125 12.98 -8.46 1.44
C LEU A 125 12.65 -8.96 2.85
N MET A 126 13.08 -8.26 3.89
CA MET A 126 12.83 -8.62 5.29
C MET A 126 11.38 -8.29 5.69
N MET A 127 10.50 -9.28 5.59
CA MET A 127 9.06 -9.11 5.85
C MET A 127 8.70 -8.98 7.33
N LYS A 128 9.52 -9.45 8.27
CA LYS A 128 9.22 -9.43 9.73
C LYS A 128 10.38 -8.89 10.55
N ALA A 129 10.06 -8.21 11.65
CA ALA A 129 11.06 -7.84 12.64
C ALA A 129 11.56 -9.06 13.41
N ASN A 130 12.85 -9.06 13.77
CA ASN A 130 13.34 -9.94 14.83
C ASN A 130 12.51 -9.66 16.10
N ASN A 131 11.77 -10.67 16.57
CA ASN A 131 10.92 -10.65 17.78
C ASN A 131 9.57 -9.89 17.69
N SER A 132 9.05 -9.60 16.50
CA SER A 132 7.64 -9.18 16.35
C SER A 132 6.89 -10.14 15.43
N PRO A 133 5.65 -10.54 15.75
CA PRO A 133 4.83 -11.33 14.83
C PRO A 133 4.33 -10.49 13.63
N TYR A 134 4.49 -9.16 13.69
CA TYR A 134 3.99 -8.21 12.70
C TYR A 134 5.01 -7.88 11.62
N GLU A 135 4.49 -7.46 10.47
CA GLU A 135 5.31 -7.15 9.30
C GLU A 135 6.02 -5.80 9.42
N GLN A 136 7.15 -5.65 8.73
CA GLN A 136 7.84 -4.36 8.60
C GLN A 136 7.15 -3.44 7.58
N PRO A 137 7.36 -2.11 7.64
CA PRO A 137 6.99 -1.21 6.55
C PRO A 137 7.69 -1.60 5.23
N VAL A 138 6.98 -1.50 4.09
CA VAL A 138 7.54 -1.79 2.76
C VAL A 138 8.16 -0.53 2.16
N GLN A 139 9.45 -0.56 1.84
CA GLN A 139 10.19 0.61 1.34
C GLN A 139 10.19 0.75 -0.20
N VAL A 140 9.85 -0.33 -0.90
CA VAL A 140 9.83 -0.34 -2.37
C VAL A 140 8.51 0.23 -2.85
N ALA A 141 8.58 1.16 -3.81
CA ALA A 141 7.42 1.72 -4.50
C ALA A 141 6.70 0.61 -5.28
N HIS A 142 5.44 0.35 -4.92
CA HIS A 142 4.65 -0.75 -5.48
C HIS A 142 3.16 -0.41 -5.55
N VAL A 143 2.41 -1.29 -6.23
CA VAL A 143 0.96 -1.41 -6.20
C VAL A 143 0.64 -2.88 -6.00
N ASP A 144 -0.28 -3.18 -5.09
CA ASP A 144 -0.50 -4.55 -4.62
C ASP A 144 -0.99 -5.50 -5.71
N TYR A 145 -1.95 -5.05 -6.53
CA TYR A 145 -2.68 -5.90 -7.47
C TYR A 145 -2.71 -5.33 -8.88
N THR A 146 -2.74 -6.24 -9.85
CA THR A 146 -3.26 -5.94 -11.19
C THR A 146 -4.78 -6.12 -11.22
N ALA A 147 -5.44 -5.60 -12.27
CA ALA A 147 -6.88 -5.81 -12.46
C ALA A 147 -7.24 -7.30 -12.61
N ASP A 148 -6.38 -8.08 -13.29
CA ASP A 148 -6.54 -9.53 -13.43
C ASP A 148 -6.38 -10.23 -12.08
N GLN A 149 -5.39 -9.82 -11.28
CA GLN A 149 -5.21 -10.34 -9.92
C GLN A 149 -6.44 -10.07 -9.04
N LEU A 150 -7.05 -8.89 -9.15
CA LEU A 150 -8.30 -8.57 -8.43
C LEU A 150 -9.42 -9.53 -8.83
N ARG A 151 -9.64 -9.78 -10.13
CA ARG A 151 -10.65 -10.73 -10.59
C ARG A 151 -10.39 -12.14 -10.06
N TYR A 152 -9.14 -12.58 -10.12
CA TYR A 152 -8.72 -13.88 -9.59
C TYR A 152 -9.00 -14.01 -8.09
N ILE A 153 -8.67 -12.98 -7.29
CA ILE A 153 -8.96 -12.97 -5.85
C ILE A 153 -10.47 -13.10 -5.58
N VAL A 154 -11.32 -12.38 -6.33
CA VAL A 154 -12.77 -12.49 -6.12
C VAL A 154 -13.28 -13.88 -6.51
N GLN A 155 -12.75 -14.48 -7.58
CA GLN A 155 -13.08 -15.84 -7.98
C GLN A 155 -12.69 -16.85 -6.90
N GLU A 156 -11.50 -16.77 -6.32
CA GLU A 156 -11.06 -17.64 -5.23
C GLU A 156 -11.92 -17.48 -3.97
N LEU A 157 -12.31 -16.25 -3.63
CA LEU A 157 -13.11 -15.97 -2.44
C LEU A 157 -14.57 -16.44 -2.57
N THR A 158 -15.12 -16.44 -3.78
CA THR A 158 -16.55 -16.74 -4.02
C THR A 158 -16.79 -18.12 -4.64
N GLY A 159 -15.80 -18.70 -5.29
CA GLY A 159 -15.94 -19.88 -6.14
C GLY A 159 -16.66 -19.60 -7.46
N GLU A 160 -16.94 -18.33 -7.79
CA GLU A 160 -17.70 -17.91 -8.96
C GLU A 160 -16.86 -16.99 -9.83
N GLU A 161 -16.89 -17.22 -11.14
CA GLU A 161 -16.38 -16.27 -12.12
C GLU A 161 -17.43 -15.17 -12.30
N LEU A 162 -17.06 -13.93 -11.99
CA LEU A 162 -17.95 -12.78 -12.13
C LEU A 162 -17.97 -12.28 -13.58
N ASP A 163 -19.13 -11.81 -14.02
CA ASP A 163 -19.28 -11.15 -15.31
C ASP A 163 -18.33 -9.94 -15.43
N ASP A 164 -17.77 -9.72 -16.62
CA ASP A 164 -16.86 -8.60 -16.89
C ASP A 164 -17.53 -7.25 -16.67
N ASP A 165 -18.86 -7.17 -16.83
CA ASP A 165 -19.67 -5.99 -16.58
C ASP A 165 -19.76 -5.62 -15.08
N ILE A 166 -19.40 -6.53 -14.17
CA ILE A 166 -19.32 -6.22 -12.74
C ILE A 166 -18.06 -5.39 -12.48
N HIS A 167 -18.28 -4.13 -12.10
CA HIS A 167 -17.20 -3.24 -11.72
C HIS A 167 -16.69 -3.57 -10.31
N LEU A 168 -15.44 -4.00 -10.24
CA LEU A 168 -14.70 -4.32 -9.03
C LEU A 168 -13.59 -3.29 -8.85
N GLN A 169 -13.44 -2.81 -7.63
CA GLN A 169 -12.33 -1.96 -7.25
C GLN A 169 -11.66 -2.52 -6.01
N ALA A 170 -10.34 -2.60 -6.00
CA ALA A 170 -9.55 -2.81 -4.79
C ALA A 170 -8.89 -1.51 -4.37
N PHE A 171 -8.98 -1.17 -3.09
CA PHE A 171 -8.30 -0.03 -2.50
C PHE A 171 -7.84 -0.35 -1.09
N ASN A 172 -6.72 0.26 -0.68
CA ASN A 172 -6.22 0.16 0.68
C ASN A 172 -6.75 1.32 1.51
N VAL A 173 -7.03 1.04 2.78
CA VAL A 173 -7.24 2.03 3.83
C VAL A 173 -6.11 1.90 4.82
N TRP A 174 -5.31 2.95 4.95
CA TRP A 174 -4.13 2.94 5.80
C TRP A 174 -4.21 4.03 6.87
N LYS A 175 -3.90 3.65 8.12
CA LYS A 175 -3.76 4.60 9.24
C LYS A 175 -2.66 4.19 10.21
N PRO A 176 -2.01 5.16 10.88
CA PRO A 176 -1.23 4.86 12.06
C PRO A 176 -2.12 4.39 13.21
N LEU A 177 -1.58 3.58 14.12
CA LEU A 177 -2.23 3.22 15.39
C LEU A 177 -1.98 4.28 16.46
N ARG A 178 -0.81 4.93 16.44
CA ARG A 178 -0.40 6.02 17.35
C ARG A 178 0.04 7.23 16.54
N GLY A 179 -0.16 8.43 17.06
CA GLY A 179 0.30 9.62 16.36
C GLY A 179 0.30 10.89 17.22
N PRO A 180 0.67 12.04 16.62
CA PRO A 180 0.93 12.23 15.18
C PRO A 180 2.12 11.40 14.67
N LEU A 181 1.94 10.68 13.56
CA LEU A 181 3.00 9.81 13.02
C LEU A 181 4.07 10.64 12.31
N LYS A 182 5.33 10.46 12.71
CA LYS A 182 6.50 10.97 12.00
C LYS A 182 7.49 9.91 11.56
N ASP A 183 7.56 8.78 12.26
CA ASP A 183 8.44 7.65 11.94
C ASP A 183 7.89 6.88 10.74
N TRP A 184 8.67 6.79 9.66
CA TRP A 184 8.36 6.04 8.45
C TRP A 184 6.92 6.18 7.90
N PRO A 185 6.44 7.39 7.60
CA PRO A 185 5.10 7.60 7.05
C PRO A 185 4.90 6.92 5.69
N LEU A 186 3.63 6.81 5.28
CA LEU A 186 3.27 6.33 3.96
C LEU A 186 3.38 7.48 2.93
N ALA A 187 4.06 7.22 1.82
CA ALA A 187 3.99 8.04 0.63
C ALA A 187 3.07 7.38 -0.40
N CYS A 188 2.23 8.19 -1.03
CA CYS A 188 1.40 7.83 -2.18
C CYS A 188 1.83 8.68 -3.37
N CYS A 189 1.96 8.09 -4.55
CA CYS A 189 2.21 8.82 -5.78
C CYS A 189 0.87 9.35 -6.34
N ASP A 190 0.82 10.61 -6.74
CA ASP A 190 -0.29 11.17 -7.52
C ASP A 190 -0.41 10.37 -8.82
N ALA A 191 -1.44 9.51 -8.91
CA ALA A 191 -1.59 8.56 -10.00
C ALA A 191 -1.81 9.25 -11.36
N SER A 192 -2.17 10.54 -11.39
CA SER A 192 -2.25 11.32 -12.63
C SER A 192 -0.87 11.69 -13.20
N THR A 193 0.20 11.46 -12.44
CA THR A 193 1.59 11.82 -12.79
C THR A 193 2.48 10.63 -13.10
N ALA A 194 2.01 9.42 -12.79
CA ALA A 194 2.68 8.17 -13.14
C ALA A 194 2.18 7.66 -14.51
N ASP A 195 3.10 7.18 -15.33
CA ASP A 195 2.81 6.65 -16.66
C ASP A 195 2.61 5.14 -16.60
N LEU A 196 1.39 4.66 -16.90
CA LEU A 196 1.00 3.25 -16.75
C LEU A 196 1.83 2.29 -17.62
N GLU A 197 2.32 2.74 -18.77
CA GLU A 197 3.05 1.89 -19.71
C GLU A 197 4.53 1.78 -19.36
N THR A 198 5.11 2.84 -18.79
CA THR A 198 6.57 2.93 -18.61
C THR A 198 7.02 2.88 -17.16
N ASP A 199 6.18 3.26 -16.20
CA ASP A 199 6.52 3.28 -14.78
C ASP A 199 6.10 2.01 -14.04
N PHE A 200 5.11 1.26 -14.53
CA PHE A 200 4.54 0.11 -13.84
C PHE A 200 5.08 -1.20 -14.42
N HIS A 201 5.78 -1.98 -13.61
CA HIS A 201 6.34 -3.27 -14.01
C HIS A 201 5.67 -4.41 -13.26
N LYS A 202 5.01 -5.32 -13.96
CA LYS A 202 4.36 -6.48 -13.33
C LYS A 202 5.38 -7.34 -12.58
N MET A 203 5.06 -7.72 -11.35
CA MET A 203 5.88 -8.59 -10.51
C MET A 203 5.00 -9.57 -9.74
N ASP A 204 5.45 -10.83 -9.67
CA ASP A 204 4.81 -11.85 -8.84
C ASP A 204 5.45 -11.92 -7.45
N SER A 205 4.63 -11.76 -6.41
CA SER A 205 4.97 -12.18 -5.05
C SER A 205 4.57 -13.65 -4.90
N VAL A 206 5.54 -14.55 -4.88
CA VAL A 206 5.32 -16.01 -4.95
C VAL A 206 5.33 -16.62 -3.56
N PHE A 207 4.25 -17.28 -3.20
CA PHE A 207 4.07 -18.05 -1.97
C PHE A 207 4.15 -19.55 -2.29
N ALA A 208 4.18 -20.38 -1.24
CA ALA A 208 4.30 -21.84 -1.42
C ALA A 208 3.09 -22.46 -2.16
N ASP A 209 1.94 -21.81 -2.10
CA ASP A 209 0.64 -22.27 -2.59
C ASP A 209 0.06 -21.40 -3.72
N GLY A 210 0.79 -20.39 -4.19
CA GLY A 210 0.31 -19.52 -5.26
C GLY A 210 1.15 -18.26 -5.43
N PHE A 211 0.61 -17.27 -6.13
CA PHE A 211 1.25 -15.97 -6.28
C PHE A 211 0.22 -14.85 -6.27
N ILE A 212 0.70 -13.64 -6.00
CA ILE A 212 -0.05 -12.40 -6.16
C ILE A 212 0.70 -11.55 -7.17
N GLU A 213 0.05 -11.23 -8.30
CA GLU A 213 0.58 -10.31 -9.30
C GLU A 213 0.24 -8.86 -8.92
N GLY A 214 1.27 -8.03 -8.78
CA GLY A 214 1.15 -6.59 -8.57
C GLY A 214 2.07 -5.81 -9.51
N TYR A 215 2.32 -4.54 -9.18
CA TYR A 215 3.31 -3.73 -9.88
C TYR A 215 4.42 -3.27 -8.94
N ILE A 216 5.62 -3.26 -9.47
CA ILE A 216 6.76 -2.56 -8.88
C ILE A 216 7.10 -1.34 -9.76
N MET A 217 7.47 -0.23 -9.13
CA MET A 217 7.58 1.03 -9.85
C MET A 217 8.98 1.30 -10.35
N GLY A 218 9.12 1.65 -11.62
CA GLY A 218 10.32 2.28 -12.17
C GLY A 218 10.36 3.76 -11.81
N TYR A 219 11.56 4.29 -11.53
CA TYR A 219 11.71 5.71 -11.24
C TYR A 219 11.40 6.58 -12.47
N SER A 220 10.65 7.66 -12.24
CA SER A 220 10.40 8.71 -13.21
C SER A 220 10.35 10.06 -12.52
N ALA A 221 11.05 11.06 -13.08
CA ALA A 221 11.06 12.42 -12.54
C ALA A 221 9.70 13.14 -12.64
N ASN A 222 8.75 12.57 -13.39
CA ASN A 222 7.38 13.10 -13.50
C ASN A 222 6.51 12.70 -12.31
N GLN A 223 6.86 11.63 -11.60
CA GLN A 223 6.10 11.11 -10.47
C GLN A 223 6.10 12.13 -9.33
N LYS A 224 4.91 12.48 -8.84
CA LYS A 224 4.76 13.33 -7.67
C LYS A 224 4.38 12.50 -6.47
N TRP A 225 5.34 12.33 -5.58
CA TRP A 225 5.15 11.61 -4.33
C TRP A 225 4.59 12.55 -3.26
N CYS A 226 3.64 12.05 -2.49
CA CYS A 226 2.83 12.81 -1.54
C CYS A 226 2.76 12.07 -0.20
N TYR A 227 2.75 12.81 0.90
CA TYR A 227 2.54 12.25 2.24
C TYR A 227 1.73 13.21 3.11
N LEU A 228 1.11 12.70 4.16
CA LEU A 228 0.37 13.50 5.14
C LEU A 228 1.25 13.74 6.38
N SER A 229 1.75 14.96 6.56
CA SER A 229 2.56 15.30 7.74
C SER A 229 1.75 15.23 9.03
N ASP A 230 2.35 14.78 10.13
CA ASP A 230 1.71 14.68 11.46
C ASP A 230 0.38 13.90 11.45
N GLN A 231 0.29 12.84 10.64
CA GLN A 231 -0.93 12.05 10.47
C GLN A 231 -1.42 11.48 11.81
N THR A 232 -2.66 11.78 12.17
CA THR A 232 -3.26 11.25 13.41
C THR A 232 -3.96 9.90 13.15
N PRO A 233 -4.23 9.10 14.20
CA PRO A 233 -4.97 7.84 14.04
C PRO A 233 -6.40 8.00 13.48
N ASN A 234 -6.98 9.20 13.51
CA ASN A 234 -8.32 9.44 12.96
C ASN A 234 -8.28 9.81 11.46
N GLU A 235 -7.09 9.91 10.88
CA GLU A 235 -6.90 10.26 9.46
C GLU A 235 -6.50 9.02 8.67
N LEU A 236 -7.37 8.64 7.75
CA LEU A 236 -7.27 7.41 6.97
C LEU A 236 -6.88 7.79 5.55
N LEU A 237 -5.71 7.35 5.10
CA LEU A 237 -5.36 7.40 3.69
C LEU A 237 -6.13 6.29 2.98
N VAL A 238 -6.96 6.65 2.01
CA VAL A 238 -7.68 5.68 1.18
C VAL A 238 -7.20 5.85 -0.25
N PHE A 239 -6.67 4.79 -0.85
CA PHE A 239 -6.03 4.87 -2.17
C PHE A 239 -6.29 3.63 -3.00
N ASN A 240 -6.56 3.85 -4.29
CA ASN A 240 -6.88 2.80 -5.24
C ASN A 240 -5.65 1.93 -5.55
N ILE A 241 -5.82 0.61 -5.64
CA ILE A 241 -4.74 -0.33 -5.96
C ILE A 241 -5.05 -1.18 -7.21
N ALA A 242 -6.32 -1.42 -7.51
CA ALA A 242 -6.73 -2.05 -8.77
C ALA A 242 -8.18 -1.69 -9.10
N ASP A 243 -8.49 -1.64 -10.39
CA ASP A 243 -9.84 -1.34 -10.88
C ASP A 243 -10.13 -2.17 -12.12
N SER A 244 -11.20 -2.97 -12.10
CA SER A 244 -11.49 -3.91 -13.19
C SER A 244 -11.98 -3.21 -14.47
N HIS A 245 -12.40 -1.94 -14.39
CA HIS A 245 -12.90 -1.14 -15.52
C HIS A 245 -11.93 -0.03 -15.93
N ASN A 246 -10.75 0.06 -15.29
CA ASN A 246 -9.76 1.12 -15.50
C ASN A 246 -10.31 2.55 -15.29
N THR A 247 -11.37 2.70 -14.49
CA THR A 247 -11.95 3.99 -14.11
C THR A 247 -11.06 4.71 -13.12
N PHE A 248 -10.54 3.99 -12.13
CA PHE A 248 -9.65 4.53 -11.11
C PHE A 248 -8.22 4.06 -11.34
N ARG A 249 -7.27 5.00 -11.33
CA ARG A 249 -5.85 4.69 -11.55
C ARG A 249 -5.24 4.06 -10.30
N PRO A 250 -4.41 3.01 -10.44
CA PRO A 250 -3.69 2.44 -9.30
C PRO A 250 -2.71 3.47 -8.72
N VAL A 251 -2.60 3.51 -7.39
CA VAL A 251 -1.75 4.44 -6.64
C VAL A 251 -0.49 3.73 -6.16
N PRO A 252 0.67 4.06 -6.74
CA PRO A 252 1.94 3.61 -6.20
C PRO A 252 2.15 4.12 -4.78
N HIS A 253 2.67 3.28 -3.90
CA HIS A 253 2.91 3.66 -2.52
C HIS A 253 4.12 2.93 -1.92
N CYS A 254 4.67 3.53 -0.87
CA CYS A 254 5.74 2.95 -0.06
C CYS A 254 5.84 3.67 1.29
N ALA A 255 6.46 3.02 2.28
CA ALA A 255 7.00 3.71 3.43
C ALA A 255 8.29 4.43 3.04
N PHE A 256 8.53 5.63 3.57
CA PHE A 256 9.76 6.37 3.32
C PHE A 256 10.36 6.90 4.62
N PHE A 257 11.68 7.12 4.62
CA PHE A 257 12.36 7.72 5.76
C PHE A 257 12.06 9.22 5.82
N ASN A 258 11.40 9.68 6.90
CA ASN A 258 11.17 11.10 7.12
C ASN A 258 12.40 11.73 7.80
N PRO A 259 13.17 12.61 7.14
CA PRO A 259 14.36 13.22 7.72
C PRO A 259 14.06 14.16 8.89
N ASN A 260 12.80 14.58 9.04
CA ASN A 260 12.35 15.44 10.14
C ASN A 260 11.81 14.64 11.33
N CYS A 261 11.90 13.31 11.32
CA CYS A 261 11.50 12.47 12.45
C CYS A 261 12.47 12.69 13.63
N PRO A 262 11.96 13.04 14.84
CA PRO A 262 12.79 13.10 16.03
C PRO A 262 13.46 11.75 16.36
N GLU A 263 14.63 11.79 16.99
CA GLU A 263 15.36 10.57 17.38
C GLU A 263 14.61 9.75 18.46
N ASP A 264 13.84 10.43 19.31
CA ASP A 264 13.04 9.85 20.39
C ASP A 264 11.59 9.53 19.99
N GLU A 265 11.24 9.68 18.70
CA GLU A 265 9.93 9.34 18.17
C GLU A 265 9.63 7.84 18.36
N GLU A 266 8.39 7.53 18.75
CA GLU A 266 7.95 6.15 18.82
C GLU A 266 7.98 5.49 17.44
N ARG A 267 8.37 4.21 17.42
CA ARG A 267 8.41 3.45 16.17
C ARG A 267 7.01 3.27 15.61
N ARG A 268 6.88 3.41 14.29
CA ARG A 268 5.63 3.25 13.56
C ARG A 268 4.93 1.95 13.93
N GLN A 269 3.67 2.09 14.35
CA GLN A 269 2.67 1.04 14.36
C GLN A 269 1.52 1.50 13.46
N SER A 270 1.13 0.67 12.50
CA SER A 270 0.10 1.00 11.53
C SER A 270 -0.76 -0.20 11.18
N ILE A 271 -1.96 0.07 10.69
CA ILE A 271 -2.88 -0.93 10.18
C ILE A 271 -3.33 -0.55 8.78
N GLU A 272 -3.46 -1.57 7.94
CA GLU A 272 -3.97 -1.49 6.58
C GLU A 272 -5.16 -2.42 6.43
N PHE A 273 -6.22 -1.93 5.78
CA PHE A 273 -7.36 -2.73 5.37
C PHE A 273 -7.41 -2.75 3.86
N ARG A 274 -7.21 -3.94 3.29
CA ARG A 274 -7.37 -4.13 1.86
C ARG A 274 -8.83 -4.42 1.57
N CYS A 275 -9.46 -3.52 0.83
CA CYS A 275 -10.89 -3.52 0.61
C CYS A 275 -11.20 -3.85 -0.85
N ILE A 276 -12.28 -4.60 -1.07
CA ILE A 276 -12.86 -4.85 -2.39
C ILE A 276 -14.25 -4.23 -2.41
N ALA A 277 -14.46 -3.25 -3.29
CA ALA A 277 -15.76 -2.68 -3.58
C ALA A 277 -16.38 -3.31 -4.82
N VAL A 278 -17.70 -3.48 -4.77
CA VAL A 278 -18.54 -3.92 -5.87
C VAL A 278 -19.61 -2.85 -6.09
N TYR A 279 -19.72 -2.37 -7.32
CA TYR A 279 -20.64 -1.30 -7.71
C TYR A 279 -21.98 -1.84 -8.22
#